data_AF-A0A916ZEI6-F1
#
_entry.id   AF-A0A916ZEI6-F1
#
_cell.length_a   1.000
_cell.length_b   1.000
_cell.length_c   1.000
_cell.angle_alpha   90.00
_cell.angle_beta   90.00
_cell.angle_gamma   90.00
#
_symmetry.space_group_name_H-M   'P 1'
#
loop_
_entity.id
_entity.type
_entity.pdbx_description
1 polymer ?
#
loop_
_entity_poly.entity_id
_entity_poly.type
_entity_poly.pdbx_seq_one_letter_code
_entity_poly.pdbx_strand_id
1 'polypeptide(L)'
;MKETFIVKHAVGGPVFIDTRNEPVPYKAESHGEGWKFTVSVPLSDNIRELLAFKHELNMFLFHDFEDAPTVKIWYYIKEGPVEYDAASGQLIIVADSRIEYTPDTFMTE
;
A
#
# COMPACT_ATOMS: atom_id res chain seq x y z
N MET A 1 5.27 -11.77 13.84
CA MET A 1 4.42 -11.08 12.85
C MET A 1 5.31 -10.50 11.78
N LYS A 2 5.05 -10.84 10.51
CA LYS A 2 5.70 -10.26 9.33
C LYS A 2 4.70 -9.36 8.61
N GLU A 3 5.17 -8.21 8.14
CA GLU A 3 4.33 -7.26 7.42
C GLU A 3 4.77 -7.18 5.95
N THR A 4 3.81 -7.25 5.03
CA THR A 4 4.01 -7.06 3.59
C THR A 4 3.19 -5.86 3.12
N PHE A 5 3.84 -4.93 2.44
CA PHE A 5 3.21 -3.76 1.84
C PHE A 5 3.27 -3.83 0.32
N ILE A 6 2.12 -3.61 -0.31
CA ILE A 6 1.96 -3.68 -1.76
C ILE A 6 1.22 -2.44 -2.26
N VAL A 7 1.76 -1.82 -3.30
CA VAL A 7 1.05 -0.81 -4.11
C VAL A 7 1.03 -1.30 -5.55
N LYS A 8 -0.16 -1.35 -6.14
CA LYS A 8 -0.34 -1.83 -7.52
C LYS A 8 -1.48 -1.08 -8.22
N HIS A 9 -1.51 -1.18 -9.54
CA HIS A 9 -2.63 -0.66 -10.32
C HIS A 9 -3.93 -1.42 -10.03
N ALA A 10 -5.05 -0.69 -9.97
CA ALA A 10 -6.32 -1.21 -9.48
C ALA A 10 -7.03 -2.14 -10.46
N VAL A 11 -6.89 -1.90 -11.78
CA VAL A 11 -7.68 -2.58 -12.84
C VAL A 11 -6.86 -3.57 -13.67
N GLY A 12 -5.84 -4.21 -13.08
CA GLY A 12 -5.09 -5.31 -13.71
C GLY A 12 -3.75 -4.93 -14.35
N GLY A 13 -3.13 -3.84 -13.90
CA GLY A 13 -1.80 -3.40 -14.32
C GLY A 13 -0.65 -3.85 -13.40
N PRO A 14 0.49 -3.13 -13.44
CA PRO A 14 1.72 -3.52 -12.75
C PRO A 14 1.61 -3.43 -11.22
N VAL A 15 2.52 -4.14 -10.55
CA VAL A 15 2.82 -3.98 -9.13
C VAL A 15 4.01 -3.05 -9.02
N PHE A 16 3.82 -1.92 -8.35
CA PHE A 16 4.85 -0.89 -8.22
C PHE A 16 5.71 -1.09 -6.97
N ILE A 17 5.08 -1.44 -5.84
CA ILE A 17 5.79 -1.71 -4.59
C ILE A 17 5.35 -3.09 -4.10
N ASP A 18 6.31 -3.93 -3.72
CA ASP A 18 6.06 -5.22 -3.06
C ASP A 18 7.22 -5.54 -2.12
N THR A 19 7.01 -5.33 -0.81
CA THR A 19 8.07 -5.51 0.18
C THR A 19 8.48 -6.97 0.43
N ARG A 20 7.80 -7.95 -0.20
CA ARG A 20 8.26 -9.34 -0.23
C ARG A 20 9.44 -9.53 -1.17
N ASN A 21 9.45 -8.80 -2.28
CA ASN A 21 10.47 -8.91 -3.31
C ASN A 21 11.61 -7.93 -3.05
N GLU A 22 11.26 -6.68 -2.72
CA GLU A 22 12.21 -5.61 -2.46
C GLU A 22 11.82 -4.88 -1.17
N PRO A 23 12.55 -5.06 -0.05
CA PRO A 23 12.25 -4.39 1.19
C PRO A 23 12.33 -2.87 1.04
N VAL A 24 11.23 -2.17 1.30
CA VAL A 24 11.15 -0.71 1.28
C VAL A 24 10.69 -0.22 2.66
N PRO A 25 11.46 0.63 3.35
CA PRO A 25 11.00 1.22 4.60
C PRO A 25 9.80 2.15 4.38
N TYR A 26 8.77 2.01 5.20
CA TYR A 26 7.66 2.96 5.22
C TYR A 26 7.12 3.13 6.65
N LYS A 27 6.34 4.19 6.82
CA LYS A 27 5.59 4.48 8.04
C LYS A 27 4.13 4.72 7.67
N ALA A 28 3.22 4.08 8.40
CA ALA A 28 1.79 4.34 8.33
C ALA A 28 1.34 5.06 9.61
N GLU A 29 0.59 6.16 9.47
CA GLU A 29 0.08 6.93 10.59
C GLU A 29 -1.35 7.43 10.31
N SER A 30 -2.15 7.59 11.36
CA SER A 30 -3.47 8.21 11.24
C SER A 30 -3.33 9.66 10.77
N HIS A 31 -4.16 10.07 9.82
CA HIS A 31 -4.11 11.41 9.24
C HIS A 31 -5.54 11.91 8.96
N GLY A 32 -6.04 12.79 9.83
CA GLY A 32 -7.45 13.19 9.83
C GLY A 32 -8.35 11.98 10.07
N GLU A 33 -9.30 11.76 9.16
CA GLU A 33 -10.19 10.58 9.18
C GLU A 33 -9.60 9.35 8.46
N GLY A 34 -8.44 9.50 7.81
CA GLY A 34 -7.79 8.45 7.03
C GLY A 34 -6.40 8.08 7.54
N TRP A 35 -5.55 7.64 6.62
CA TRP A 35 -4.17 7.24 6.88
C TRP A 35 -3.20 7.89 5.91
N LYS A 36 -2.01 8.22 6.41
CA LYS A 36 -0.89 8.69 5.62
C LYS A 36 0.22 7.65 5.67
N PHE A 37 0.69 7.27 4.49
CA PHE A 37 1.84 6.41 4.29
C PHE A 37 2.99 7.25 3.75
N THR A 38 4.13 7.16 4.42
CA THR A 38 5.38 7.77 3.99
C THR A 38 6.37 6.66 3.68
N VAL A 39 6.72 6.51 2.41
CA VAL A 39 7.53 5.41 1.88
C VAL A 39 8.88 5.97 1.44
N SER A 40 9.96 5.46 2.03
CA SER A 40 11.33 5.87 1.71
C SER A 40 11.84 5.06 0.51
N VAL A 41 11.63 5.59 -0.69
CA VAL A 41 11.95 4.91 -1.97
C VAL A 41 12.57 5.91 -2.94
N PRO A 42 13.65 5.56 -3.66
CA PRO A 42 14.23 6.47 -4.64
C PRO A 42 13.29 6.69 -5.84
N LEU A 43 13.40 7.86 -6.46
CA LEU A 43 12.66 8.17 -7.68
C LEU A 43 13.19 7.31 -8.83
N SER A 44 12.40 6.32 -9.23
CA SER A 44 12.66 5.43 -10.36
C SER A 44 11.55 5.55 -11.40
N ASP A 45 11.74 4.95 -12.58
CA ASP A 45 10.72 4.92 -13.63
C ASP A 45 9.42 4.26 -13.15
N ASN A 46 9.55 3.23 -12.31
CA ASN A 46 8.42 2.56 -11.68
C ASN A 46 7.65 3.47 -10.71
N ILE A 47 8.32 4.34 -9.94
CA ILE A 47 7.66 5.34 -9.10
C ILE A 47 7.02 6.45 -9.94
N ARG A 48 7.64 6.85 -11.05
CA ARG A 48 7.05 7.81 -11.99
C ARG A 48 5.77 7.25 -12.62
N GLU A 49 5.76 5.98 -12.98
CA GLU A 49 4.58 5.30 -13.50
C GLU A 49 3.48 5.17 -12.44
N LEU A 50 3.83 4.79 -11.20
CA LEU A 50 2.89 4.80 -10.07
C LEU A 50 2.19 6.17 -9.94
N LEU A 51 2.95 7.27 -10.00
CA LEU A 51 2.42 8.63 -9.92
C LEU A 51 1.49 8.96 -11.10
N ALA A 52 1.76 8.42 -12.29
CA ALA A 52 0.87 8.57 -13.45
C ALA A 52 -0.47 7.85 -13.24
N PHE A 53 -0.47 6.74 -12.50
CA PHE A 53 -1.67 5.96 -12.17
C PHE A 53 -2.26 6.27 -10.79
N LYS A 54 -1.90 7.40 -10.16
CA LYS A 54 -2.27 7.71 -8.77
C LYS A 54 -3.77 7.66 -8.44
N HIS A 55 -4.64 7.86 -9.43
CA HIS A 55 -6.10 7.79 -9.28
C HIS A 55 -6.66 6.35 -9.35
N GLU A 56 -5.83 5.39 -9.70
CA GLU A 56 -6.20 4.00 -9.96
C GLU A 56 -5.24 3.05 -9.23
N LEU A 57 -4.97 3.32 -7.94
CA LEU A 57 -4.10 2.50 -7.12
C LEU A 57 -4.89 1.68 -6.10
N ASN A 58 -4.43 0.44 -5.92
CA ASN A 58 -4.78 -0.37 -4.76
C ASN A 58 -3.56 -0.50 -3.86
N MET A 59 -3.78 -0.29 -2.56
CA MET A 59 -2.74 -0.40 -1.54
C MET A 59 -3.13 -1.46 -0.51
N PHE A 60 -2.26 -2.44 -0.29
CA PHE A 60 -2.49 -3.55 0.62
C PHE A 60 -1.41 -3.65 1.67
N LEU A 61 -1.82 -4.06 2.85
CA LEU A 61 -0.96 -4.47 3.94
C LEU A 61 -1.37 -5.89 4.34
N PHE A 62 -0.41 -6.79 4.47
CA PHE A 62 -0.65 -8.15 4.94
C PHE A 62 0.12 -8.35 6.23
N HIS A 63 -0.57 -8.86 7.24
CA HIS A 63 0.01 -9.27 8.51
C HIS A 63 0.00 -10.79 8.57
N ASP A 64 1.18 -11.37 8.42
CA ASP A 64 1.40 -12.81 8.56
C ASP A 64 1.81 -13.13 10.00
N PHE A 65 1.12 -14.11 10.59
CA PHE A 65 1.36 -14.62 11.93
C PHE A 65 1.80 -16.08 11.83
N GLU A 66 2.62 -16.55 12.78
CA GLU A 66 3.09 -17.95 12.76
C GLU A 66 1.95 -18.93 13.05
N ASP A 67 1.04 -18.56 13.95
CA ASP A 67 -0.03 -19.43 14.47
C ASP A 67 -1.45 -18.91 14.19
N ALA A 68 -1.61 -17.93 13.28
CA ALA A 68 -2.91 -17.38 12.92
C ALA A 68 -2.99 -17.05 11.42
N PRO A 69 -4.20 -17.06 10.83
CA PRO A 69 -4.39 -16.69 9.43
C PRO A 69 -3.86 -15.29 9.10
N THR A 70 -3.41 -15.09 7.87
CA THR A 70 -2.99 -13.78 7.38
C THR A 70 -4.15 -12.79 7.44
N VAL A 71 -3.94 -11.66 8.10
CA VAL A 71 -4.87 -10.53 8.05
C VAL A 71 -4.50 -9.66 6.85
N LYS A 72 -5.46 -9.39 5.99
CA LYS A 72 -5.29 -8.51 4.84
C LYS A 72 -6.05 -7.21 5.07
N ILE A 73 -5.35 -6.10 4.90
CA ILE A 73 -5.90 -4.75 4.98
C ILE A 73 -5.80 -4.12 3.59
N TRP A 74 -6.93 -3.69 3.04
CA TRP A 74 -6.99 -2.93 1.80
C TRP A 74 -7.30 -1.48 2.12
N TYR A 75 -6.40 -0.58 1.71
CA TYR A 75 -6.57 0.86 1.83
C TYR A 75 -7.11 1.44 0.52
N TYR A 76 -8.18 2.23 0.63
CA TYR A 76 -8.80 2.95 -0.47
C TYR A 76 -8.22 4.35 -0.60
N ILE A 77 -7.61 4.64 -1.75
CA ILE A 77 -7.01 5.93 -2.08
C ILE A 77 -8.01 6.69 -2.95
N LYS A 78 -8.70 7.70 -2.40
CA LYS A 78 -9.72 8.46 -3.13
C LYS A 78 -9.09 9.67 -3.80
N GLU A 79 -9.38 9.91 -5.09
CA GLU A 79 -8.87 11.07 -5.86
C GLU A 79 -7.32 11.16 -5.98
N GLY A 80 -6.59 10.08 -5.67
CA GLY A 80 -5.13 10.00 -5.89
C GLY A 80 -4.26 11.04 -5.16
N PRO A 81 -4.39 11.25 -3.84
CA PRO A 81 -3.48 12.04 -3.01
C PRO A 81 -2.14 11.30 -2.83
N VAL A 82 -1.42 11.17 -3.93
CA VAL A 82 -0.14 10.49 -4.05
C VAL A 82 0.86 11.46 -4.64
N GLU A 83 1.91 11.73 -3.88
CA GLU A 83 2.91 12.73 -4.20
C GLU A 83 4.30 12.21 -3.86
N TYR A 84 5.29 12.65 -4.63
CA TYR A 84 6.68 12.33 -4.35
C TYR A 84 7.44 13.59 -3.96
N ASP A 85 8.00 13.59 -2.75
CA ASP A 85 8.90 14.63 -2.29
C ASP A 85 10.33 14.29 -2.69
N ALA A 86 10.83 15.00 -3.71
CA ALA A 86 12.19 14.82 -4.19
C ALA A 86 13.26 15.31 -3.21
N ALA A 87 12.93 16.22 -2.30
CA ALA A 87 13.90 16.72 -1.32
C ALA A 87 14.19 15.69 -0.23
N SER A 88 13.16 14.96 0.22
CA SER A 88 13.32 13.91 1.24
C SER A 88 13.47 12.50 0.66
N GLY A 89 13.22 12.31 -0.63
CA GLY A 89 13.26 10.99 -1.27
C GLY A 89 12.12 10.09 -0.81
N GLN A 90 10.92 10.66 -0.67
CA GLN A 90 9.77 9.99 -0.08
C GLN A 90 8.54 10.03 -0.99
N LEU A 91 7.88 8.89 -1.13
CA LEU A 91 6.54 8.79 -1.69
C LEU A 91 5.53 8.90 -0.55
N ILE A 92 4.60 9.84 -0.67
CA ILE A 92 3.51 10.08 0.26
C ILE A 92 2.22 9.58 -0.38
N ILE A 93 1.50 8.71 0.30
CA ILE A 93 0.20 8.16 -0.13
C ILE A 93 -0.80 8.42 0.99
N VAL A 94 -1.93 9.06 0.69
CA VAL A 94 -3.05 9.20 1.64
C VAL A 94 -4.19 8.27 1.24
N ALA A 95 -4.76 7.56 2.21
CA ALA A 95 -5.92 6.70 2.04
C ALA A 95 -7.06 7.17 2.94
N ASP A 96 -8.27 7.22 2.40
CA ASP A 96 -9.46 7.73 3.09
C ASP A 96 -10.10 6.68 3.99
N SER A 97 -10.10 5.42 3.53
CA SER A 97 -10.75 4.32 4.24
C SER A 97 -9.96 3.02 4.07
N ARG A 98 -10.24 2.02 4.92
CA ARG A 98 -9.63 0.69 4.83
C ARG A 98 -10.65 -0.38 5.15
N ILE A 99 -10.45 -1.55 4.57
CA ILE A 99 -11.19 -2.78 4.88
C ILE A 99 -10.17 -3.80 5.36
N GLU A 100 -10.41 -4.35 6.54
CA GLU A 100 -9.60 -5.41 7.13
C GLU A 100 -10.39 -6.71 7.12
N TYR A 101 -9.77 -7.78 6.64
CA TYR A 101 -10.40 -9.08 6.54
C TYR A 101 -9.37 -10.22 6.51
N THR A 102 -9.80 -11.39 6.99
CA THR A 102 -9.01 -12.62 6.94
C THR A 102 -9.52 -13.47 5.77
N PRO A 103 -8.71 -13.75 4.73
CA PRO A 103 -9.18 -14.49 3.55
C PRO A 103 -9.73 -15.89 3.87
N ASP A 104 -9.14 -16.57 4.86
CA ASP A 104 -9.52 -17.94 5.23
C ASP A 104 -10.91 -18.05 5.86
N THR A 105 -11.50 -16.93 6.31
CA THR A 105 -12.82 -16.92 6.94
C THR A 105 -13.98 -16.97 5.93
N PHE A 106 -13.68 -16.91 4.62
CA PHE A 106 -14.68 -16.94 3.55
C PHE A 106 -14.78 -18.29 2.81
N MET A 107 -14.06 -19.33 3.25
CA MET A 107 -14.37 -20.70 2.84
C MET A 107 -15.63 -21.16 3.59
N THR A 108 -16.80 -20.79 3.06
CA THR A 108 -18.08 -21.39 3.43
C THR A 108 -18.32 -22.61 2.55
N GLU A 109 -18.86 -23.66 3.19
CA GLU A 109 -19.07 -25.04 2.73
C GLU A 109 -19.65 -25.23 1.32
#